data_AF-A0A7X5YPH4-F1
#
_entry.id   AF-A0A7X5YPH4-F1
#
_cell.length_a   1.000
_cell.length_b   1.000
_cell.length_c   1.000
_cell.angle_alpha   90.00
_cell.angle_beta   90.00
_cell.angle_gamma   90.00
#
_symmetry.space_group_name_H-M   'P 1'
#
loop_
_entity.id
_entity.type
_entity.pdbx_description
1 polymer ?
#
loop_
_entity_poly.entity_id
_entity_poly.type
_entity_poly.pdbx_seq_one_letter_code
_entity_poly.pdbx_strand_id
1 'polypeptide(L)'
;MTGPDMNAPIRKFAAVLTAAVATGGLTACVGAFNPETDPTSPVAPRVQALVDANREYPRWADFPKSLEPEPEPAQIAAQVNTLRVTGGALTGEVSRIEWTLNEDPAAFAQGVQARIDATPVAPVTQETAAEIEEFARRTRERGRAPPPVPRR
;
A
#
# COMPACT_ATOMS: atom_id res chain seq x y z
N MET A 1 24.41 0.06 58.43
CA MET A 1 23.05 0.07 57.86
C MET A 1 23.03 1.13 56.78
N THR A 2 23.23 0.73 55.52
CA THR A 2 23.43 1.64 54.37
C THR A 2 22.07 2.13 53.85
N GLY A 3 22.02 3.38 53.37
CA GLY A 3 20.81 4.06 52.89
C GLY A 3 20.04 3.52 51.66
N PRO A 4 20.40 2.44 50.93
CA PRO A 4 19.57 1.95 49.82
C PRO A 4 18.19 1.42 50.22
N ASP A 5 18.01 0.94 51.46
CA ASP A 5 16.81 0.20 51.87
C ASP A 5 15.58 1.07 52.19
N MET A 6 15.74 2.39 52.36
CA MET A 6 14.62 3.29 52.68
C MET A 6 13.82 3.80 51.46
N ASN A 7 14.31 3.61 50.23
CA ASN A 7 13.67 4.13 49.01
C ASN A 7 12.93 3.07 48.19
N ALA A 8 12.99 1.80 48.58
CA ALA A 8 12.30 0.70 47.92
C ALA A 8 10.76 0.77 47.98
N PRO A 9 10.10 1.16 49.09
CA PRO A 9 8.63 1.15 49.14
C PRO A 9 7.99 2.32 48.37
N ILE A 10 8.60 3.50 48.36
CA ILE A 10 8.08 4.71 47.69
C ILE A 10 8.00 4.49 46.16
N ARG A 11 8.98 3.80 45.59
CA ARG A 11 9.02 3.49 44.15
C ARG A 11 7.92 2.54 43.70
N LYS A 12 7.46 1.63 44.57
CA LYS A 12 6.41 0.65 44.25
C LYS A 12 5.02 1.31 44.20
N PHE A 13 4.72 2.21 45.13
CA PHE A 13 3.44 2.94 45.13
C PHE A 13 3.33 3.93 43.96
N ALA A 14 4.43 4.59 43.60
CA ALA A 14 4.47 5.49 42.44
C ALA A 14 4.23 4.73 41.11
N ALA A 15 4.74 3.51 40.98
CA ALA A 15 4.56 2.67 39.78
C ALA A 15 3.12 2.15 39.62
N VAL A 16 2.44 1.81 40.73
CA VAL A 16 1.03 1.36 40.69
C VAL A 16 0.08 2.52 40.37
N LEU A 17 0.36 3.73 40.88
CA LEU A 17 -0.48 4.89 40.62
C LEU A 17 -0.39 5.37 39.15
N THR A 18 0.80 5.27 38.55
CA THR A 18 1.00 5.61 37.12
C THR A 18 0.36 4.59 36.19
N ALA A 19 0.37 3.30 36.55
CA ALA A 19 -0.29 2.25 35.77
C ALA A 19 -1.82 2.43 35.75
N ALA A 20 -2.45 2.79 36.87
CA ALA A 20 -3.90 2.97 36.95
C ALA A 20 -4.42 4.18 36.16
N VAL A 21 -3.65 5.29 36.13
CA VAL A 21 -3.99 6.49 35.35
C VAL A 21 -3.79 6.25 33.84
N ALA A 22 -2.77 5.48 33.45
CA ALA A 22 -2.50 5.16 32.05
C ALA A 22 -3.60 4.29 31.42
N THR A 23 -4.20 3.36 32.17
CA THR A 23 -5.30 2.52 31.66
C THR A 23 -6.64 3.23 31.57
N GLY A 24 -6.89 4.26 32.40
CA GLY A 24 -8.14 5.03 32.39
C GLY A 24 -8.25 6.03 31.23
N GLY A 25 -7.12 6.51 30.70
CA GLY A 25 -7.09 7.50 29.60
C GLY A 25 -7.34 6.92 28.20
N LEU A 26 -7.23 5.60 28.02
CA LEU A 26 -7.32 4.96 26.70
C LEU A 26 -8.76 4.70 26.22
N THR A 27 -9.76 4.82 27.10
CA THR A 27 -11.19 4.68 26.72
C THR A 27 -11.81 6.00 26.24
N ALA A 28 -11.16 7.14 26.46
CA ALA A 28 -11.71 8.46 26.14
C ALA A 28 -11.76 8.78 24.64
N CYS A 29 -11.02 8.07 23.79
CA CYS A 29 -10.97 8.35 22.35
C CYS A 29 -11.94 7.49 21.51
N VAL A 30 -12.63 6.52 22.10
CA VAL A 30 -13.54 5.61 21.37
C VAL A 30 -14.94 6.24 21.17
N GLY A 31 -15.26 7.35 21.83
CA GLY A 31 -16.58 8.01 21.76
C GLY A 31 -16.62 9.37 21.05
N ALA A 32 -15.51 9.89 20.51
CA ALA A 32 -15.41 11.29 20.09
C ALA A 32 -16.05 11.61 18.72
N PHE A 33 -16.54 10.61 17.97
CA PHE A 33 -17.23 10.82 16.70
C PHE A 33 -18.55 10.05 16.69
N ASN A 34 -19.62 10.73 17.11
CA ASN A 34 -20.99 10.27 16.98
C ASN A 34 -21.80 11.30 16.18
N PRO A 35 -21.61 11.41 14.85
CA PRO A 35 -22.39 12.33 14.04
C PRO A 35 -23.85 11.88 14.01
N GLU A 36 -24.71 12.58 14.74
CA GLU A 36 -26.15 12.36 14.66
C GLU A 36 -26.66 12.82 13.29
N THR A 37 -27.39 11.94 12.60
CA THR A 37 -28.07 12.31 11.36
C THR A 37 -29.29 13.16 11.71
N ASP A 38 -29.44 14.32 11.07
CA ASP A 38 -30.59 15.20 11.27
C ASP A 38 -31.92 14.43 11.06
N PRO A 39 -32.79 14.33 12.09
CA PRO A 39 -34.03 13.55 12.01
C PRO A 39 -35.06 14.12 11.02
N THR A 40 -34.89 15.38 10.59
CA THR A 40 -35.74 16.03 9.59
C THR A 40 -35.28 15.77 8.15
N SER A 41 -34.12 15.14 7.97
CA SER A 41 -33.54 14.87 6.67
C SER A 41 -34.28 13.75 5.92
N PRO A 42 -34.67 13.95 4.65
CA PRO A 42 -35.32 12.91 3.84
C PRO A 42 -34.40 11.70 3.57
N VAL A 43 -33.09 11.83 3.78
CA VAL A 43 -32.13 10.73 3.63
C VAL A 43 -31.80 10.01 4.95
N ALA A 44 -32.33 10.47 6.09
CA ALA A 44 -32.03 9.89 7.40
C ALA A 44 -32.29 8.37 7.48
N PRO A 45 -33.41 7.81 6.95
CA PRO A 45 -33.64 6.37 6.98
C PRO A 45 -32.58 5.58 6.19
N ARG A 46 -32.11 6.15 5.07
CA ARG A 46 -31.10 5.52 4.21
C ARG A 46 -29.73 5.54 4.87
N VAL A 47 -29.36 6.63 5.53
CA VAL A 47 -28.11 6.74 6.29
C VAL A 47 -28.13 5.76 7.46
N GLN A 48 -29.23 5.70 8.22
CA GLN A 48 -29.37 4.76 9.33
C GLN A 48 -29.26 3.30 8.88
N ALA A 49 -29.91 2.92 7.78
CA ALA A 49 -29.79 1.57 7.21
C ALA A 49 -28.36 1.22 6.80
N LEU A 50 -27.60 2.18 6.25
CA LEU A 50 -26.19 1.98 5.89
C LEU A 50 -25.29 1.84 7.13
N VAL A 51 -25.53 2.64 8.16
CA VAL A 51 -24.79 2.57 9.42
C VAL A 51 -25.06 1.25 10.13
N ASP A 52 -26.32 0.84 10.26
CA ASP A 52 -26.68 -0.41 10.91
C ASP A 52 -26.15 -1.63 10.15
N ALA A 53 -26.15 -1.59 8.82
CA ALA A 53 -25.59 -2.67 8.00
C ALA A 53 -24.06 -2.79 8.06
N ASN A 54 -23.33 -1.75 8.47
CA ASN A 54 -21.85 -1.71 8.46
C ASN A 54 -21.26 -1.40 9.83
N ARG A 55 -22.06 -1.50 10.90
CA ARG A 55 -21.64 -1.16 12.26
C ARG A 55 -20.63 -2.17 12.83
N GLU A 56 -20.73 -3.42 12.38
CA GLU A 56 -19.86 -4.51 12.77
C GLU A 56 -18.58 -4.48 11.91
N TYR A 57 -17.61 -3.68 12.35
CA TYR A 57 -16.27 -3.77 11.80
C TYR A 57 -15.60 -5.07 12.27
N PRO A 58 -14.79 -5.72 11.41
CA PRO A 58 -13.95 -6.84 11.83
C PRO A 58 -13.11 -6.43 13.03
N ARG A 59 -13.15 -7.23 14.11
CA ARG A 59 -12.30 -6.98 15.27
C ARG A 59 -10.92 -7.56 14.99
N TRP A 60 -9.90 -7.02 15.64
CA TRP A 60 -8.54 -7.59 15.60
C TRP A 60 -8.51 -9.08 15.96
N ALA A 61 -9.42 -9.54 16.82
CA ALA A 61 -9.55 -10.95 17.21
C ALA A 61 -10.13 -11.86 16.11
N ASP A 62 -10.81 -11.28 15.12
CA ASP A 62 -11.47 -12.01 14.03
C ASP A 62 -10.51 -12.24 12.84
N PHE A 63 -9.34 -11.59 12.83
CA PHE A 63 -8.30 -11.89 11.85
C PHE A 63 -7.70 -13.27 12.12
N PRO A 64 -7.48 -14.08 11.06
CA PRO A 64 -6.86 -15.39 11.22
C PRO A 64 -5.49 -15.22 11.87
N LYS A 65 -5.28 -15.92 12.98
CA LYS A 65 -3.96 -15.97 13.61
C LYS A 65 -3.03 -16.77 12.70
N SER A 66 -1.81 -16.27 12.51
CA SER A 66 -0.77 -17.12 11.93
C SER A 66 -0.57 -18.34 12.83
N LEU A 67 -0.61 -19.53 12.24
CA LEU A 67 -0.20 -20.77 12.90
C LEU A 67 1.31 -21.00 12.73
N GLU A 68 1.96 -20.22 11.87
CA GLU A 68 3.40 -20.28 11.67
C GLU A 68 4.10 -19.61 12.85
N PRO A 69 5.16 -20.25 13.40
CA PRO A 69 5.97 -19.64 14.43
C PRO A 69 6.63 -18.37 13.88
N GLU A 70 6.73 -17.34 14.71
CA GLU A 70 7.49 -16.15 14.37
C GLU A 70 8.96 -16.51 14.13
N PRO A 71 9.63 -15.88 13.15
CA PRO A 71 11.03 -16.15 12.90
C PRO A 71 11.87 -15.74 14.10
N GLU A 72 12.84 -16.57 14.46
CA GLU A 72 13.78 -16.27 15.54
C GLU A 72 14.60 -15.02 15.21
N PRO A 73 14.99 -14.19 16.20
CA PRO A 73 15.77 -12.98 15.96
C PRO A 73 17.06 -13.22 15.14
N ALA A 74 17.69 -14.39 15.31
CA ALA A 74 18.88 -14.78 14.53
C ALA A 74 18.56 -15.00 13.04
N GLN A 75 17.38 -15.51 12.71
CA GLN A 75 16.93 -15.70 11.33
C GLN A 75 16.66 -14.35 10.67
N ILE A 76 16.02 -13.42 11.39
CA ILE A 76 15.80 -12.04 10.91
C ILE A 76 17.15 -11.35 10.64
N ALA A 77 18.09 -11.45 11.58
CA ALA A 77 19.42 -10.86 11.43
C ALA A 77 20.17 -11.44 10.21
N ALA A 78 20.07 -12.74 9.97
CA ALA A 78 20.65 -13.38 8.80
C ALA A 78 20.01 -12.87 7.50
N GLN A 79 18.68 -12.77 7.43
CA GLN A 79 17.96 -12.26 6.27
C GLN A 79 18.31 -10.80 5.96
N VAL A 80 18.38 -9.94 6.99
CA VAL A 80 18.78 -8.54 6.86
C VAL A 80 20.22 -8.43 6.35
N ASN A 81 21.13 -9.25 6.87
CA ASN A 81 22.51 -9.24 6.40
C ASN A 81 22.62 -9.70 4.94
N THR A 82 21.87 -10.73 4.54
CA THR A 82 21.80 -11.16 3.13
C THR A 82 21.29 -10.04 2.25
N LEU A 83 20.19 -9.37 2.62
CA LEU A 83 19.64 -8.26 1.86
C LEU A 83 20.66 -7.12 1.69
N ARG A 84 21.39 -6.77 2.76
CA ARG A 84 22.44 -5.76 2.74
C ARG A 84 23.57 -6.12 1.77
N VAL A 85 24.03 -7.37 1.78
CA VAL A 85 25.09 -7.87 0.89
C VAL A 85 24.62 -7.85 -0.56
N THR A 86 23.41 -8.37 -0.84
CA THR A 86 22.82 -8.37 -2.18
C THR A 86 22.64 -6.95 -2.71
N GLY A 87 22.17 -6.01 -1.88
CA GLY A 87 22.04 -4.60 -2.24
C GLY A 87 23.39 -3.95 -2.58
N GLY A 88 24.45 -4.28 -1.84
CA GLY A 88 25.82 -3.83 -2.16
C GLY A 88 26.32 -4.39 -3.49
N ALA A 89 26.10 -5.68 -3.76
CA ALA A 89 26.46 -6.30 -5.03
C ALA A 89 25.71 -5.67 -6.21
N LEU A 90 24.39 -5.50 -6.09
CA LEU A 90 23.56 -4.83 -7.09
C LEU A 90 24.04 -3.40 -7.37
N THR A 91 24.40 -2.65 -6.33
CA THR A 91 24.94 -1.29 -6.48
C THR A 91 26.24 -1.30 -7.31
N GLY A 92 27.13 -2.26 -7.07
CA GLY A 92 28.35 -2.44 -7.85
C GLY A 92 28.13 -2.96 -9.28
N GLU A 93 27.02 -3.65 -9.53
CA GLU A 93 26.60 -4.00 -10.90
C GLU A 93 26.07 -2.77 -11.63
N VAL A 94 25.16 -2.03 -11.00
CA VAL A 94 24.57 -0.81 -11.58
C VAL A 94 25.63 0.26 -11.84
N SER A 95 26.63 0.42 -10.98
CA SER A 95 27.71 1.39 -11.20
C SER A 95 28.62 1.05 -12.38
N ARG A 96 28.62 -0.21 -12.84
CA ARG A 96 29.37 -0.67 -14.01
C ARG A 96 28.54 -0.63 -15.30
N ILE A 97 27.24 -0.34 -15.20
CA ILE A 97 26.42 -0.10 -16.38
C ILE A 97 26.86 1.23 -17.00
N GLU A 98 27.43 1.15 -18.19
CA GLU A 98 27.68 2.32 -19.01
C GLU A 98 26.33 2.79 -19.57
N TRP A 99 25.83 3.92 -19.09
CA TRP A 99 24.52 4.47 -19.46
C TRP A 99 24.53 5.26 -20.76
N THR A 100 25.67 5.34 -21.43
CA THR A 100 25.79 6.00 -22.73
C THR A 100 25.49 5.00 -23.84
N LEU A 101 24.56 5.38 -24.74
CA LEU A 101 24.50 4.76 -26.05
C LEU A 101 25.81 5.12 -26.76
N ASN A 102 26.77 4.22 -26.74
CA ASN A 102 28.03 4.34 -27.50
C ASN A 102 27.82 4.11 -29.01
N GLU A 103 26.56 3.96 -29.44
CA GLU A 103 26.12 3.65 -30.79
C GLU A 103 25.04 4.65 -31.22
N ASP A 104 24.79 4.75 -32.53
CA ASP A 104 23.72 5.58 -33.08
C ASP A 104 22.35 5.18 -32.49
N PRO A 105 21.64 6.10 -31.80
CA PRO A 105 20.32 5.82 -31.25
C PRO A 105 19.30 5.31 -32.26
N ALA A 106 19.39 5.75 -33.51
CA ALA A 106 18.50 5.27 -34.57
C ALA A 106 18.79 3.81 -34.91
N ALA A 107 20.06 3.42 -35.02
CA ALA A 107 20.48 2.05 -35.26
C ALA A 107 20.11 1.12 -34.10
N PHE A 108 20.29 1.57 -32.85
CA PHE A 108 19.87 0.81 -31.67
C PHE A 108 18.36 0.59 -31.65
N ALA A 109 17.56 1.64 -31.90
CA ALA A 109 16.10 1.52 -31.96
C ALA A 109 15.64 0.57 -33.07
N GLN A 110 16.27 0.64 -34.24
CA GLN A 110 16.00 -0.30 -35.35
C GLN A 110 16.36 -1.74 -34.98
N GLY A 111 17.50 -1.96 -34.30
CA GLY A 111 17.91 -3.28 -33.84
C GLY A 111 16.97 -3.88 -32.80
N VAL A 112 16.47 -3.06 -31.87
CA VAL A 112 15.44 -3.47 -30.90
C VAL A 112 14.14 -3.83 -31.62
N GLN A 113 13.68 -2.99 -32.55
CA GLN A 113 12.47 -3.25 -33.32
C GLN A 113 12.58 -4.55 -34.12
N ALA A 114 13.70 -4.78 -34.81
CA ALA A 114 13.93 -6.01 -35.57
C ALA A 114 13.87 -7.27 -34.69
N ARG A 115 14.35 -7.20 -33.44
CA ARG A 115 14.26 -8.33 -32.49
C ARG A 115 12.83 -8.59 -32.01
N ILE A 116 12.07 -7.53 -31.81
CA ILE A 116 10.64 -7.63 -31.46
C ILE A 116 9.89 -8.26 -32.64
N ASP A 117 10.10 -7.76 -33.85
CA ASP A 117 9.44 -8.25 -35.08
C ASP A 117 9.80 -9.71 -35.39
N ALA A 118 11.03 -10.13 -35.07
CA ALA A 118 11.48 -11.51 -35.24
C ALA A 118 10.92 -12.49 -34.19
N THR A 119 10.33 -11.99 -33.11
CA THR A 119 9.74 -12.84 -32.07
C THR A 119 8.35 -13.30 -32.51
N PRO A 120 8.11 -14.61 -32.72
CA PRO A 120 6.81 -15.09 -33.14
C PRO A 120 5.77 -14.78 -32.06
N VAL A 121 4.78 -13.96 -32.39
CA VAL A 121 3.65 -13.70 -31.50
C VAL A 121 2.87 -15.01 -31.35
N ALA A 122 2.63 -15.42 -30.11
CA ALA A 122 1.85 -16.62 -29.82
C ALA A 122 0.48 -16.52 -30.52
N PRO A 123 -0.06 -17.60 -31.12
CA PRO A 123 -1.30 -17.54 -31.90
C PRO A 123 -2.51 -17.02 -31.09
N VAL A 124 -2.49 -17.16 -29.76
CA VAL A 124 -3.51 -16.63 -28.82
C VAL A 124 -3.48 -15.10 -28.68
N THR A 125 -2.39 -14.44 -29.05
CA THR A 125 -2.22 -12.97 -28.98
C THR A 125 -2.07 -12.33 -30.35
N GLN A 126 -2.43 -13.03 -31.44
CA GLN A 126 -2.53 -12.43 -32.77
C GLN A 126 -3.80 -11.58 -32.86
N GLU A 127 -3.86 -10.48 -32.10
CA GLU A 127 -4.63 -9.34 -32.58
C GLU A 127 -3.92 -8.89 -33.86
N THR A 128 -4.62 -8.96 -34.99
CA THR A 128 -4.02 -8.53 -36.26
C THR A 128 -3.65 -7.04 -36.16
N ALA A 129 -2.62 -6.59 -36.89
CA ALA A 129 -2.26 -5.16 -36.92
C ALA A 129 -3.47 -4.26 -37.25
N ALA A 130 -4.41 -4.77 -38.07
CA ALA A 130 -5.67 -4.14 -38.39
C ALA A 130 -6.61 -4.00 -37.17
N GLU A 131 -6.68 -5.00 -36.28
CA GLU A 131 -7.47 -4.94 -35.04
C GLU A 131 -6.90 -3.95 -34.03
N ILE A 132 -5.58 -3.87 -33.92
CA ILE A 132 -4.89 -2.88 -33.07
C ILE A 132 -5.17 -1.47 -33.59
N GLU A 133 -5.08 -1.26 -34.90
CA GLU A 133 -5.36 0.04 -35.52
C GLU A 133 -6.84 0.43 -35.40
N GLU A 134 -7.75 -0.53 -35.53
CA GLU A 134 -9.18 -0.36 -35.27
C GLU A 134 -9.47 0.03 -33.82
N PHE A 135 -8.83 -0.64 -32.85
CA PHE A 135 -8.94 -0.31 -31.43
C PHE A 135 -8.42 1.10 -31.13
N ALA A 136 -7.26 1.47 -31.70
CA ALA A 136 -6.69 2.80 -31.58
C ALA A 136 -7.64 3.87 -32.17
N ARG A 137 -8.22 3.62 -33.36
CA ARG A 137 -9.20 4.52 -33.99
C ARG A 137 -10.42 4.76 -33.09
N ARG A 138 -11.08 3.69 -32.61
CA ARG A 138 -12.25 3.80 -31.71
C ARG A 138 -11.93 4.56 -30.44
N THR A 139 -10.72 4.41 -29.90
CA THR A 139 -10.30 5.12 -28.70
C THR A 139 -10.12 6.62 -28.96
N ARG A 140 -9.55 7.02 -30.11
CA ARG A 140 -9.46 8.43 -30.52
C ARG A 140 -10.84 9.06 -30.72
N GLU A 141 -11.77 8.34 -31.32
CA GLU A 141 -13.15 8.82 -31.53
C GLU A 141 -13.88 9.07 -30.21
N ARG A 142 -13.76 8.17 -29.23
CA ARG A 142 -14.32 8.37 -27.88
C ARG A 142 -13.68 9.53 -27.13
N GLY A 143 -12.40 9.79 -27.38
CA GLY A 143 -11.67 10.92 -26.81
C GLY A 143 -12.03 12.28 -27.43
N ARG A 144 -12.84 12.31 -28.50
CA ARG A 144 -13.24 13.57 -29.15
C ARG A 144 -14.23 14.31 -28.27
N ALA A 145 -13.89 15.56 -27.91
CA ALA A 145 -14.76 16.40 -27.10
C ALA A 145 -16.15 16.56 -27.76
N PRO A 146 -17.25 16.49 -26.98
CA PRO A 146 -18.59 16.71 -27.51
C PRO A 146 -18.73 18.14 -28.05
N PRO A 147 -19.61 18.37 -29.04
CA PRO A 147 -19.82 19.71 -29.58
C PRO A 147 -20.27 20.68 -28.48
N PRO A 148 -19.83 21.95 -28.54
CA PRO A 148 -20.17 22.94 -27.53
C PRO A 148 -21.69 23.18 -27.50
N VAL A 149 -22.27 23.16 -26.29
CA VAL A 149 -23.68 23.48 -26.09
C VAL A 149 -23.89 24.98 -26.34
N PRO A 150 -24.81 25.39 -27.23
CA PRO A 150 -25.08 26.81 -27.46
C PRO A 150 -25.61 27.46 -26.17
N ARG A 151 -24.97 28.56 -25.75
CA ARG A 151 -25.43 29.37 -24.62
C ARG A 151 -26.62 30.22 -25.10
N ARG A 152 -27.78 30.07 -24.44
CA ARG A 152 -28.93 30.97 -24.59
C ARG A 152 -28.82 32.13 -23.62
#